data_AF-A0A958CJR8-F1
#
_entry.id   AF-A0A958CJR8-F1
#
_cell.length_a   1.000
_cell.length_b   1.000
_cell.length_c   1.000
_cell.angle_alpha   90.00
_cell.angle_beta   90.00
_cell.angle_gamma   90.00
#
_symmetry.space_group_name_H-M   'P 1'
#
loop_
_entity.id
_entity.type
_entity.pdbx_description
1 polymer ?
#
loop_
_entity_poly.entity_id
_entity_poly.type
_entity_poly.pdbx_seq_one_letter_code
_entity_poly.pdbx_strand_id
1 'polypeptide(L)'
;MSLATRIESLVIRVAQEFNDVRAKAGNLANLTTTDKSSLVAAINELKAAVVSSAVIDDAQIAAATTYSSTKIVTLLDALKADILGGADAAYDTLVEIQQLLQNGTSGLDALLAAVNNRVRFDGVQSLTVVEQLQARSNIGAVAASDVGNTDTDFVAVFEGALV
;
A
#
# COMPACT_ATOMS: atom_id res chain seq x y z
N MET A 1 -26.11 80.71 36.47
CA MET A 1 -25.13 79.68 36.88
C MET A 1 -23.85 80.38 37.35
N SER A 2 -23.33 80.03 38.53
CA SER A 2 -22.05 80.56 39.01
C SER A 2 -20.88 79.78 38.42
N LEU A 3 -19.67 80.34 38.50
CA LEU A 3 -18.44 79.61 38.18
C LEU A 3 -18.29 78.34 39.03
N ALA A 4 -18.68 78.39 40.30
CA ALA A 4 -18.64 77.25 41.22
C ALA A 4 -19.47 76.06 40.69
N THR A 5 -20.71 76.29 40.26
CA THR A 5 -21.58 75.23 39.69
C THR A 5 -20.99 74.60 38.43
N ARG A 6 -20.32 75.40 37.58
CA ARG A 6 -19.66 74.89 36.36
C ARG A 6 -18.45 74.03 36.69
N ILE A 7 -17.66 74.42 37.70
CA ILE A 7 -16.51 73.63 38.16
C ILE A 7 -16.99 72.30 38.76
N GLU A 8 -18.01 72.33 39.61
CA GLU A 8 -18.59 71.12 40.19
C GLU A 8 -19.10 70.15 39.11
N SER A 9 -19.82 70.67 38.11
CA SER A 9 -20.30 69.86 36.97
C SER A 9 -19.15 69.22 36.19
N LEU A 10 -18.06 69.97 35.96
CA LEU A 10 -16.86 69.45 35.30
C LEU A 10 -16.22 68.33 36.13
N VAL A 11 -16.07 68.51 37.44
CA VAL A 11 -15.48 67.50 38.34
C VAL A 11 -16.30 66.22 38.33
N ILE A 12 -17.64 66.32 38.39
CA ILE A 12 -18.54 65.17 38.32
C ILE A 12 -18.39 64.44 36.97
N ARG A 13 -18.38 65.18 35.85
CA ARG A 13 -18.22 64.56 34.53
C ARG A 13 -16.87 63.86 34.40
N VAL A 14 -15.79 64.48 34.85
CA VAL A 14 -14.45 63.88 34.86
C VAL A 14 -14.43 62.60 35.69
N ALA A 15 -15.05 62.60 36.87
CA ALA A 15 -15.15 61.41 37.71
C ALA A 15 -15.94 60.27 37.03
N GLN A 16 -17.04 60.60 36.34
CA GLN A 16 -17.81 59.63 35.55
C GLN A 16 -16.96 59.02 34.44
N GLU A 17 -16.25 59.85 33.66
CA GLU A 17 -15.37 59.36 32.58
C GLU A 17 -14.25 58.45 33.12
N PHE A 18 -13.63 58.78 34.25
CA PHE A 18 -12.61 57.90 34.87
C PHE A 18 -13.20 56.57 35.36
N ASN A 19 -14.40 56.60 35.93
CA ASN A 19 -15.10 55.38 36.35
C ASN A 19 -15.45 54.49 35.15
N ASP A 20 -15.91 55.07 34.05
CA ASP A 20 -16.21 54.35 32.81
C ASP A 20 -14.94 53.74 32.19
N VAL A 21 -13.83 54.49 32.17
CA VAL A 21 -12.53 53.97 31.73
C VAL A 21 -12.07 52.81 32.60
N ARG A 22 -12.19 52.93 33.93
CA ARG A 22 -11.80 51.87 34.88
C ARG A 22 -12.70 50.64 34.76
N ALA A 23 -13.99 50.83 34.53
CA ALA A 23 -14.94 49.74 34.31
C ALA A 23 -14.63 48.98 33.01
N LYS A 24 -14.29 49.68 31.93
CA LYS A 24 -13.90 49.07 30.64
C LYS A 24 -12.54 48.37 30.70
N ALA A 25 -11.57 48.95 31.42
CA ALA A 25 -10.24 48.34 31.60
C ALA A 25 -10.29 47.11 32.53
N GLY A 26 -11.24 47.08 33.47
CA GLY A 26 -11.39 46.00 34.43
C GLY A 26 -10.33 45.99 35.53
N ASN A 27 -10.33 44.93 36.34
CA ASN A 27 -9.33 44.70 37.38
C ASN A 27 -8.25 43.73 36.87
N LEU A 28 -7.00 44.18 36.79
CA LEU A 28 -5.88 43.36 36.32
C LEU A 28 -5.66 42.11 37.19
N ALA A 29 -6.04 42.14 38.47
CA ALA A 29 -5.98 40.99 39.35
C ALA A 29 -6.88 39.81 38.89
N ASN A 30 -7.92 40.09 38.10
CA ASN A 30 -8.83 39.08 37.57
C ASN A 30 -8.32 38.40 36.29
N LEU A 31 -7.21 38.88 35.71
CA LEU A 31 -6.62 38.23 34.54
C LEU A 31 -6.10 36.83 34.90
N THR A 32 -6.23 35.88 33.99
CA THR A 32 -5.69 34.53 34.13
C THR A 32 -4.27 34.38 33.58
N THR A 33 -3.74 35.42 32.93
CA THR A 33 -2.34 35.51 32.49
C THR A 33 -1.39 35.60 33.68
N THR A 34 -0.12 35.27 33.44
CA THR A 34 0.93 35.37 34.45
C THR A 34 1.31 36.82 34.69
N ASP A 35 1.57 37.59 33.63
CA ASP A 35 1.85 39.02 33.70
C ASP A 35 0.55 39.82 33.82
N LYS A 36 0.43 40.52 34.94
CA LYS A 36 -0.69 41.41 35.31
C LYS A 36 -0.24 42.86 35.51
N SER A 37 0.95 43.23 35.04
CA SER A 37 1.50 44.60 35.18
C SER A 37 0.73 45.62 34.33
N SER A 38 0.18 45.18 33.19
CA SER A 38 -0.67 45.97 32.30
C SER A 38 -1.52 45.07 31.39
N LEU A 39 -2.60 45.61 30.82
CA LEU A 39 -3.38 44.92 29.78
C LEU A 39 -2.51 44.60 28.55
N VAL A 40 -1.57 45.48 28.21
CA VAL A 40 -0.66 45.28 27.07
C VAL A 40 0.27 44.09 27.31
N ALA A 41 0.84 43.98 28.51
CA ALA A 41 1.69 42.87 28.88
C ALA A 41 0.93 41.53 28.82
N ALA A 42 -0.28 41.48 29.41
CA ALA A 42 -1.15 40.32 29.36
C ALA A 42 -1.54 39.92 27.92
N ILE A 43 -1.86 40.88 27.06
CA ILE A 43 -2.18 40.63 25.65
C ILE A 43 -0.96 40.11 24.88
N ASN A 44 0.22 40.66 25.13
CA ASN A 44 1.46 40.21 24.50
C ASN A 44 1.84 38.78 24.95
N GLU A 45 1.62 38.44 26.23
CA GLU A 45 1.76 37.06 26.74
C GLU A 45 0.80 36.12 25.99
N LEU A 46 -0.49 36.47 25.88
CA LEU A 46 -1.46 35.67 25.15
C LEU A 46 -1.09 35.50 23.68
N LYS A 47 -0.62 36.58 23.02
CA LYS A 47 -0.16 36.51 21.62
C LYS A 47 1.02 35.55 21.48
N ALA A 48 1.99 35.62 22.39
CA ALA A 48 3.11 34.69 22.40
C ALA A 48 2.63 33.24 22.61
N ALA A 49 1.75 33.00 23.57
CA ALA A 49 1.18 31.69 23.85
C ALA A 49 0.44 31.09 22.63
N VAL A 50 -0.38 31.91 21.94
CA VAL A 50 -1.11 31.49 20.73
C VAL A 50 -0.14 31.22 19.57
N VAL A 51 0.89 32.04 19.38
CA VAL A 51 1.91 31.80 18.34
C VAL A 51 2.74 30.55 18.66
N SER A 52 3.04 30.30 19.93
CA SER A 52 3.75 29.09 20.39
C SER A 52 2.86 27.85 20.46
N SER A 53 1.54 28.01 20.34
CA SER A 53 0.58 26.91 20.23
C SER A 53 0.72 26.29 18.84
N ALA A 54 1.87 25.68 18.58
CA ALA A 54 2.18 24.92 17.39
C ALA A 54 1.46 23.57 17.50
N VAL A 55 0.17 23.58 17.22
CA VAL A 55 -0.58 22.33 17.05
C VAL A 55 -0.03 21.57 15.85
N ILE A 56 0.55 22.27 14.86
CA ILE A 56 1.18 21.68 13.68
C ILE A 56 2.71 21.70 13.84
N ASP A 57 3.33 20.52 13.84
CA ASP A 57 4.78 20.34 13.88
C ASP A 57 5.19 19.20 12.94
N ASP A 58 5.79 19.53 11.79
CA ASP A 58 6.22 18.57 10.76
C ASP A 58 7.61 17.95 11.03
N ALA A 59 8.31 18.41 12.08
CA ALA A 59 9.67 18.00 12.39
C ALA A 59 9.74 16.80 13.34
N GLN A 60 8.76 16.65 14.24
CA GLN A 60 8.80 15.63 15.29
C GLN A 60 7.48 14.87 15.41
N ILE A 61 7.57 13.61 15.86
CA ILE A 61 6.39 12.83 16.27
C ILE A 61 6.11 13.16 17.73
N ALA A 62 4.92 13.67 18.04
CA ALA A 62 4.50 13.90 19.41
C ALA A 62 3.01 13.59 19.60
N ALA A 63 2.60 13.29 20.83
CA ALA A 63 1.19 13.02 21.15
C ALA A 63 0.33 14.30 21.23
N ALA A 64 0.96 15.47 21.38
CA ALA A 64 0.29 16.75 21.58
C ALA A 64 0.28 17.65 20.32
N THR A 65 0.93 17.22 19.24
CA THR A 65 0.97 17.93 17.96
C THR A 65 0.48 17.02 16.84
N THR A 66 0.10 17.61 15.72
CA THR A 66 -0.27 16.92 14.48
C THR A 66 0.66 17.36 13.36
N TYR A 67 0.72 16.55 12.30
CA TYR A 67 1.32 16.96 11.04
C TYR A 67 0.40 17.86 10.22
N SER A 68 1.01 18.66 9.35
CA SER A 68 0.32 19.38 8.29
C SER A 68 -0.26 18.40 7.27
N SER A 69 -1.31 18.82 6.55
CA SER A 69 -1.87 18.01 5.45
C SER A 69 -0.82 17.69 4.38
N THR A 70 0.10 18.61 4.12
CA THR A 70 1.23 18.41 3.19
C THR A 70 2.12 17.26 3.65
N LYS A 71 2.56 17.26 4.91
CA LYS A 71 3.41 16.20 5.47
C LYS A 71 2.70 14.85 5.48
N ILE A 72 1.40 14.84 5.81
CA ILE A 72 0.58 13.62 5.79
C ILE A 72 0.55 13.03 4.38
N VAL A 73 0.27 13.84 3.35
CA VAL A 73 0.28 13.37 1.95
C VAL A 73 1.64 12.81 1.56
N THR A 74 2.73 13.48 1.92
CA THR A 74 4.09 12.97 1.65
C THR A 74 4.35 11.61 2.31
N LEU A 75 3.92 11.42 3.56
CA LEU A 75 4.06 10.13 4.26
C LEU A 75 3.19 9.04 3.61
N LEU A 76 1.99 9.38 3.13
CA LEU A 76 1.11 8.45 2.42
C LEU A 76 1.70 8.05 1.06
N ASP A 77 2.30 8.99 0.33
CA ASP A 77 2.98 8.71 -0.94
C ASP A 77 4.21 7.82 -0.74
N ALA A 78 4.99 8.07 0.32
CA ALA A 78 6.12 7.22 0.70
C ALA A 78 5.64 5.81 1.10
N LEU A 79 4.62 5.69 1.96
CA LEU A 79 4.03 4.41 2.34
C LEU A 79 3.48 3.66 1.13
N LYS A 80 2.82 4.37 0.20
CA LYS A 80 2.33 3.78 -1.05
C LYS A 80 3.49 3.27 -1.88
N ALA A 81 4.59 4.02 -2.01
CA ALA A 81 5.78 3.58 -2.72
C ALA A 81 6.38 2.34 -2.06
N ASP A 82 6.52 2.33 -0.72
CA ASP A 82 7.05 1.20 0.06
C ASP A 82 6.18 -0.06 -0.09
N ILE A 83 4.86 0.07 0.00
CA ILE A 83 3.91 -1.04 -0.18
C ILE A 83 3.89 -1.55 -1.61
N LEU A 84 4.02 -0.65 -2.59
CA LEU A 84 4.13 -1.02 -4.00
C LEU A 84 5.53 -1.51 -4.38
N GLY A 85 6.43 -1.63 -3.40
CA GLY A 85 7.69 -2.34 -3.56
C GLY A 85 8.85 -1.64 -2.87
N GLY A 86 8.88 -0.30 -2.78
CA GLY A 86 9.94 0.53 -2.16
C GLY A 86 11.37 0.30 -2.67
N ALA A 87 11.57 -0.77 -3.43
CA ALA A 87 12.81 -1.33 -3.86
C ALA A 87 13.06 -0.90 -5.31
N ASP A 88 14.34 -0.87 -5.66
CA ASP A 88 14.81 -0.61 -7.02
C ASP A 88 14.02 -1.45 -8.04
N ALA A 89 13.94 -0.99 -9.30
CA ALA A 89 13.17 -1.61 -10.37
C ALA A 89 13.53 -3.09 -10.63
N ALA A 90 14.66 -3.56 -10.08
CA ALA A 90 15.09 -4.96 -10.08
C ALA A 90 14.32 -5.87 -9.10
N TYR A 91 13.56 -5.31 -8.14
CA TYR A 91 12.83 -6.05 -7.10
C TYR A 91 11.40 -5.53 -6.95
N ASP A 92 10.70 -5.36 -8.07
CA ASP A 92 9.25 -5.10 -8.10
C ASP A 92 8.49 -6.35 -7.64
N THR A 93 8.50 -6.60 -6.34
CA THR A 93 8.00 -7.83 -5.73
C THR A 93 6.52 -8.09 -6.07
N LEU A 94 5.71 -7.06 -6.30
CA LEU A 94 4.31 -7.23 -6.71
C LEU A 94 4.19 -7.61 -8.19
N VAL A 95 5.03 -7.04 -9.07
CA VAL A 95 5.09 -7.50 -10.47
C VAL A 95 5.74 -8.88 -10.57
N GLU A 96 6.76 -9.21 -9.79
CA GLU A 96 7.31 -10.56 -9.73
C GLU A 96 6.27 -11.56 -9.19
N ILE A 97 5.53 -11.24 -8.13
CA ILE A 97 4.44 -12.10 -7.63
C ILE A 97 3.32 -12.22 -8.68
N GLN A 98 2.92 -11.12 -9.31
CA GLN A 98 1.94 -11.11 -10.40
C GLN A 98 2.41 -11.99 -11.56
N GLN A 99 3.67 -11.86 -11.99
CA GLN A 99 4.29 -12.65 -13.04
C GLN A 99 4.45 -14.11 -12.63
N LEU A 100 4.82 -14.42 -11.38
CA LEU A 100 4.90 -15.78 -10.86
C LEU A 100 3.52 -16.45 -10.81
N LEU A 101 2.46 -15.69 -10.51
CA LEU A 101 1.08 -16.19 -10.54
C LEU A 101 0.55 -16.34 -11.98
N GLN A 102 0.89 -15.42 -12.88
CA GLN A 102 0.52 -15.46 -14.31
C GLN A 102 1.31 -16.51 -15.10
N ASN A 103 2.59 -16.68 -14.78
CA ASN A 103 3.46 -17.71 -15.36
C ASN A 103 3.32 -19.05 -14.64
N GLY A 104 2.82 -19.07 -13.40
CA GLY A 104 2.56 -20.27 -12.63
C GLY A 104 1.46 -21.13 -13.25
N THR A 105 0.50 -20.54 -13.97
CA THR A 105 -0.48 -21.29 -14.76
C THR A 105 0.13 -21.76 -16.09
N SER A 106 0.80 -20.89 -16.85
CA SER A 106 1.37 -21.28 -18.16
C SER A 106 2.52 -22.29 -18.08
N GLY A 107 3.40 -22.17 -17.08
CA GLY A 107 4.53 -23.07 -16.85
C GLY A 107 4.10 -24.43 -16.30
N LEU A 108 3.14 -24.46 -15.37
CA LEU A 108 2.59 -25.71 -14.83
C LEU A 108 1.74 -26.42 -15.88
N ASP A 109 0.94 -25.69 -16.66
CA ASP A 109 0.14 -26.27 -17.75
C ASP A 109 1.06 -26.85 -18.84
N ALA A 110 2.14 -26.14 -19.20
CA ALA A 110 3.14 -26.63 -20.14
C ALA A 110 3.87 -27.87 -19.62
N LEU A 111 4.22 -27.90 -18.33
CA LEU A 111 4.87 -29.05 -17.70
C LEU A 111 3.91 -30.25 -17.62
N LEU A 112 2.66 -30.02 -17.23
CA LEU A 112 1.62 -31.05 -17.16
C LEU A 112 1.31 -31.63 -18.55
N ALA A 113 1.20 -30.77 -19.57
CA ALA A 113 1.04 -31.19 -20.97
C ALA A 113 2.25 -32.00 -21.45
N ALA A 114 3.48 -31.55 -21.14
CA ALA A 114 4.69 -32.28 -21.51
C ALA A 114 4.79 -33.66 -20.84
N VAL A 115 4.37 -33.78 -19.58
CA VAL A 115 4.32 -35.05 -18.85
C VAL A 115 3.25 -35.97 -19.43
N ASN A 116 2.04 -35.45 -19.73
CA ASN A 116 0.95 -36.24 -20.32
C ASN A 116 1.29 -36.76 -21.72
N ASN A 117 2.14 -36.04 -22.47
CA ASN A 117 2.58 -36.44 -23.82
C ASN A 117 3.71 -37.49 -23.83
N ARG A 118 4.22 -37.93 -22.68
CA ARG A 118 5.25 -38.98 -22.62
C ARG A 118 4.63 -40.38 -22.78
N VAL A 119 5.34 -41.25 -23.49
CA VAL A 119 5.01 -42.68 -23.58
C VAL A 119 5.26 -43.33 -22.22
N ARG A 120 4.23 -43.91 -21.61
CA ARG A 120 4.35 -44.61 -20.33
C ARG A 120 4.87 -46.03 -20.51
N PHE A 121 5.73 -46.47 -19.60
CA PHE A 121 6.24 -47.85 -19.53
C PHE A 121 5.72 -48.61 -18.30
N ASP A 122 5.15 -47.90 -17.34
CA ASP A 122 4.69 -48.40 -16.04
C ASP A 122 3.21 -48.79 -16.04
N GLY A 123 2.52 -48.66 -17.18
CA GLY A 123 1.10 -48.99 -17.32
C GLY A 123 0.60 -48.84 -18.76
N VAL A 124 -0.65 -49.27 -18.98
CA VAL A 124 -1.32 -49.17 -20.29
C VAL A 124 -1.67 -47.71 -20.58
N GLN A 125 -1.47 -47.27 -21.83
CA GLN A 125 -1.78 -45.92 -22.30
C GLN A 125 -2.79 -45.98 -23.46
N SER A 126 -3.86 -45.19 -23.38
CA SER A 126 -4.85 -45.06 -24.45
C SER A 126 -4.45 -43.95 -25.40
N LEU A 127 -3.83 -44.32 -26.53
CA LEU A 127 -3.35 -43.39 -27.55
C LEU A 127 -4.21 -43.49 -28.81
N THR A 128 -4.47 -42.37 -29.48
CA THR A 128 -5.05 -42.33 -30.83
C THR A 128 -4.09 -42.93 -31.86
N VAL A 129 -4.58 -43.28 -33.06
CA VAL A 129 -3.75 -43.89 -34.12
C VAL A 129 -2.54 -43.03 -34.50
N VAL A 130 -2.72 -41.70 -34.57
CA VAL A 130 -1.64 -40.75 -34.91
C VAL A 130 -0.61 -40.68 -33.78
N GLU A 131 -1.05 -40.62 -32.53
CA GLU A 131 -0.16 -40.61 -31.37
C GLU A 131 0.63 -41.91 -31.24
N GLN A 132 0.01 -43.06 -31.52
CA GLN A 132 0.70 -44.34 -31.53
C GLN A 132 1.81 -44.39 -32.60
N LEU A 133 1.56 -43.86 -33.80
CA LEU A 133 2.57 -43.78 -34.85
C LEU A 133 3.76 -42.91 -34.41
N GLN A 134 3.48 -41.72 -33.89
CA GLN A 134 4.53 -40.81 -33.41
C GLN A 134 5.32 -41.43 -32.25
N ALA A 135 4.63 -42.06 -31.29
CA ALA A 135 5.25 -42.75 -30.16
C ALA A 135 6.20 -43.85 -30.63
N ARG A 136 5.75 -44.71 -31.56
CA ARG A 136 6.58 -45.78 -32.15
C ARG A 136 7.79 -45.23 -32.88
N SER A 137 7.60 -44.19 -33.70
CA SER A 137 8.70 -43.51 -34.40
C SER A 137 9.75 -42.97 -33.43
N ASN A 138 9.32 -42.31 -32.35
CA ASN A 138 10.21 -41.73 -31.34
C ASN A 138 11.08 -42.77 -30.61
N ILE A 139 10.55 -43.98 -30.39
CA ILE A 139 11.25 -45.06 -29.68
C ILE A 139 11.88 -46.10 -30.63
N GLY A 140 11.80 -45.89 -31.95
CA GLY A 140 12.32 -46.84 -32.95
C GLY A 140 11.57 -48.17 -33.03
N ALA A 141 10.28 -48.19 -32.66
CA ALA A 141 9.42 -49.38 -32.75
C ALA A 141 8.64 -49.43 -34.07
N VAL A 142 8.23 -50.63 -34.46
CA VAL A 142 7.37 -50.89 -35.64
C VAL A 142 5.97 -51.34 -35.20
N ALA A 143 4.94 -51.15 -36.03
CA ALA A 143 3.61 -51.61 -35.66
C ALA A 143 3.53 -53.14 -35.74
N ALA A 144 2.72 -53.78 -34.88
CA ALA A 144 2.52 -55.22 -34.93
C ALA A 144 1.97 -55.69 -36.28
N SER A 145 1.14 -54.88 -36.93
CA SER A 145 0.64 -55.14 -38.29
C SER A 145 1.74 -55.22 -39.34
N ASP A 146 2.85 -54.49 -39.15
CA ASP A 146 3.96 -54.43 -40.11
C ASP A 146 4.87 -55.66 -39.97
N VAL A 147 4.92 -56.26 -38.78
CA VAL A 147 5.68 -57.49 -38.50
C VAL A 147 4.88 -58.75 -38.83
N GLY A 148 3.55 -58.69 -38.68
CA GLY A 148 2.67 -59.85 -38.84
C GLY A 148 2.61 -60.72 -37.57
N ASN A 149 2.14 -61.97 -37.70
CA ASN A 149 2.06 -62.89 -36.56
C ASN A 149 3.45 -63.34 -36.12
N THR A 150 3.95 -62.83 -34.99
CA THR A 150 5.26 -63.17 -34.45
C THR A 150 5.36 -64.61 -33.95
N ASP A 151 4.24 -65.29 -33.76
CA ASP A 151 4.18 -66.69 -33.33
C ASP A 151 4.13 -67.67 -34.52
N THR A 152 4.39 -67.18 -35.74
CA THR A 152 4.39 -68.02 -36.94
C THR A 152 5.52 -69.03 -36.87
N ASP A 153 5.18 -70.32 -36.87
CA ASP A 153 6.14 -71.42 -36.99
C ASP A 153 6.62 -71.53 -38.43
N PHE A 154 7.71 -70.84 -38.74
CA PHE A 154 8.31 -70.86 -40.06
C PHE A 154 8.89 -72.23 -40.44
N VAL A 155 9.20 -73.11 -39.47
CA VAL A 155 9.66 -74.47 -39.75
C VAL A 155 8.50 -75.31 -40.27
N ALA A 156 7.36 -75.28 -39.58
CA ALA A 156 6.16 -75.98 -40.05
C ALA A 156 5.69 -75.47 -41.42
N VAL A 157 5.76 -74.16 -41.66
CA VAL A 157 5.43 -73.57 -42.97
C VAL A 157 6.40 -74.05 -44.05
N PHE A 158 7.70 -74.11 -43.74
CA PHE A 158 8.72 -74.59 -44.68
C PHE A 158 8.57 -76.09 -44.99
N GLU A 159 8.44 -76.93 -43.95
CA GLU A 159 8.29 -78.37 -44.09
C GLU A 159 7.01 -78.74 -44.85
N GLY A 160 5.89 -78.04 -44.60
CA GLY A 160 4.65 -78.22 -45.34
C GLY A 160 4.73 -77.80 -46.82
N ALA A 161 5.72 -77.00 -47.20
CA ALA A 161 5.93 -76.55 -48.58
C ALA A 161 6.91 -77.44 -49.38
N LEU A 162 7.62 -78.36 -48.73
CA LEU A 162 8.44 -79.36 -49.39
C LEU A 162 7.55 -80.51 -49.88
N VAL A 163 7.25 -80.53 -51.18
CA VAL A 163 6.55 -81.64 -51.86
C VAL A 163 7.52 -82.78 -52.14
#